data_AF-R7W5U7-F1
#
_entry.id   AF-R7W5U7-F1
#
_cell.length_a   1.000
_cell.length_b   1.000
_cell.length_c   1.000
_cell.angle_alpha   90.00
_cell.angle_beta   90.00
_cell.angle_gamma   90.00
#
_symmetry.space_group_name_H-M   'P 1'
#
loop_
_entity.id
_entity.type
_entity.pdbx_description
1 polymer ?
#
loop_
_entity_poly.entity_id
_entity_poly.type
_entity_poly.pdbx_seq_one_letter_code
_entity_poly.pdbx_strand_id
1 'polypeptide(L)' 'MEFLGGRDGAAVTASWVNGRRWYDYRSNACAPGHECGAYKLVVCSSAQELGCARRTCRSSPDTVAVCSYFPDCDYNDRPY' A
#
# COMPACT_ATOMS: atom_id res chain seq x y z
N MET A 1 16.40 8.00 -8.93
CA MET A 1 15.42 7.06 -9.52
C MET A 1 16.03 5.67 -9.37
N GLU A 2 15.90 5.09 -8.18
CA GLU A 2 16.53 3.81 -7.84
C GLU A 2 15.49 2.69 -7.91
N PHE A 3 15.69 1.78 -8.87
CA PHE A 3 14.87 0.61 -9.15
C PHE A 3 15.13 -0.56 -8.18
N LEU A 4 15.21 -0.28 -6.87
CA LEU A 4 15.45 -1.29 -5.84
C LEU A 4 14.19 -1.48 -4.99
N GLY A 5 13.22 -2.31 -5.42
CA GLY A 5 12.13 -2.64 -4.48
C GLY A 5 10.90 -3.41 -4.95
N GLY A 6 10.78 -3.79 -6.22
CA GLY A 6 9.58 -4.48 -6.73
C GLY A 6 9.66 -6.01 -6.78
N ARG A 7 10.73 -6.64 -6.27
CA ARG A 7 11.02 -8.06 -6.57
C ARG A 7 10.55 -9.06 -5.54
N ASP A 8 10.24 -8.66 -4.32
CA ASP A 8 9.70 -9.55 -3.28
C ASP A 8 8.61 -8.85 -2.46
N GLY A 9 7.86 -9.65 -1.69
CA GLY A 9 6.70 -9.16 -0.95
C GLY A 9 7.10 -8.11 0.09
N ALA A 10 8.22 -8.29 0.77
CA ALA A 10 8.67 -7.37 1.81
C ALA A 10 9.01 -5.99 1.23
N ALA A 11 9.72 -5.95 0.11
CA ALA A 11 10.09 -4.70 -0.54
C ALA A 11 8.86 -3.95 -1.07
N VAL A 12 7.88 -4.67 -1.64
CA VAL A 12 6.61 -4.08 -2.08
C VAL A 12 5.83 -3.52 -0.89
N THR A 13 5.65 -4.29 0.19
CA THR A 13 4.92 -3.84 1.38
C THR A 13 5.62 -2.64 2.03
N ALA A 14 6.94 -2.63 2.10
CA ALA A 14 7.70 -1.49 2.61
C ALA A 14 7.43 -0.21 1.79
N SER A 15 7.28 -0.33 0.47
CA SER A 15 6.95 0.82 -0.38
C SER A 15 5.56 1.39 -0.09
N TRP A 16 4.55 0.54 0.17
CA TRP A 16 3.22 0.98 0.58
C TRP A 16 3.23 1.62 1.97
N VAL A 17 3.94 1.02 2.93
CA VAL A 17 4.07 1.54 4.30
C VAL A 17 4.80 2.88 4.34
N ASN A 18 5.67 3.17 3.36
CA ASN A 18 6.43 4.41 3.29
C ASN A 18 5.52 5.67 3.24
N GLY A 19 4.26 5.53 2.81
CA GLY A 19 3.26 6.61 2.87
C GLY A 19 3.00 7.14 4.29
N ARG A 20 3.29 6.34 5.34
CA ARG A 20 3.14 6.76 6.75
C ARG A 20 3.78 8.09 7.07
N ARG A 21 4.95 8.38 6.49
CA ARG A 21 5.71 9.61 6.78
C ARG A 21 5.00 10.90 6.31
N TRP A 22 4.01 10.77 5.44
CA TRP A 22 3.24 11.87 4.86
C TRP A 22 1.80 11.92 5.34
N TYR A 23 1.35 10.93 6.11
CA TYR A 23 -0.02 10.86 6.58
C TYR A 23 -0.16 11.50 7.95
N ASP A 24 -1.02 12.52 8.06
CA ASP A 24 -1.42 13.10 9.32
C ASP A 24 -2.74 12.47 9.80
N TYR A 25 -2.64 11.72 10.90
CA TYR A 25 -3.77 10.99 11.46
C TYR A 25 -4.84 11.90 12.08
N ARG A 26 -4.47 13.09 12.58
CA ARG A 26 -5.42 14.00 13.23
C ARG A 26 -6.39 14.61 12.22
N SER A 27 -5.86 15.06 11.09
CA SER A 27 -6.61 15.64 9.98
C SER A 27 -7.12 14.59 8.98
N ASN A 28 -6.68 13.33 9.10
CA ASN A 28 -6.94 12.27 8.13
C ASN A 28 -6.50 12.64 6.70
N ALA A 29 -5.42 13.42 6.58
CA ALA A 29 -4.95 13.96 5.31
C ALA A 29 -3.55 13.45 4.94
N CYS A 30 -3.28 13.40 3.64
CA CYS A 30 -1.94 13.15 3.11
C CYS A 30 -1.29 14.48 2.73
N ALA A 31 0.01 14.62 2.97
CA ALA A 31 0.76 15.81 2.57
C ALA A 31 0.65 16.05 1.04
N PRO A 32 0.61 17.31 0.58
CA PRO A 32 0.47 17.62 -0.84
C PRO A 32 1.55 16.96 -1.70
N GLY A 33 1.15 16.36 -2.83
CA GLY A 33 2.07 15.67 -3.74
C GLY A 33 2.52 14.28 -3.29
N HIS A 34 1.94 13.73 -2.23
CA HIS A 34 2.24 12.40 -1.73
C HIS A 34 1.03 11.46 -1.77
N GLU A 35 1.30 10.15 -1.78
CA GLU A 35 0.30 9.10 -1.77
C GLU A 35 0.32 8.35 -0.42
N CYS A 36 -0.83 8.33 0.25
CA CYS A 36 -1.00 7.65 1.54
C CYS A 36 -2.03 6.51 1.49
N GLY A 37 -2.78 6.36 0.38
CA GLY A 37 -3.86 5.38 0.28
C GLY A 37 -3.40 3.95 0.52
N ALA A 38 -2.29 3.56 -0.10
CA ALA A 38 -1.69 2.23 0.11
C ALA A 38 -1.29 2.00 1.58
N TYR A 39 -0.71 3.00 2.25
CA TYR A 39 -0.42 2.93 3.69
C TYR A 39 -1.71 2.70 4.50
N LYS A 40 -2.76 3.48 4.24
CA LYS A 40 -4.04 3.38 4.96
C LYS A 40 -4.68 1.99 4.79
N LEU A 41 -4.59 1.39 3.61
CA LEU A 41 -5.06 0.01 3.39
C LEU A 41 -4.23 -1.02 4.16
N VAL A 42 -2.89 -0.87 4.20
CA VAL A 42 -2.01 -1.81 4.93
C VAL A 42 -2.28 -1.81 6.43
N VAL A 43 -2.60 -0.65 7.02
CA VAL A 43 -2.86 -0.51 8.47
C VAL A 43 -4.35 -0.48 8.81
N CYS A 44 -5.22 -0.86 7.88
CA CYS A 44 -6.65 -0.82 8.08
C CYS A 44 -7.10 -1.84 9.13
N SER A 45 -7.78 -1.36 10.17
CA SER A 45 -8.23 -2.14 11.32
C SER A 45 -9.54 -2.89 11.09
N SER A 46 -10.35 -2.51 10.09
CA SER A 46 -11.58 -3.21 9.75
C SER A 46 -11.35 -4.49 8.95
N ALA A 47 -10.22 -4.59 8.25
CA ALA A 47 -9.83 -5.81 7.55
C ALA A 47 -9.49 -6.93 8.54
N GLN A 48 -10.07 -8.10 8.30
CA GLN A 48 -9.87 -9.31 9.11
C GLN A 48 -9.03 -10.35 8.37
N GLU A 49 -9.09 -10.33 7.04
CA GLU A 49 -8.41 -11.24 6.14
C GLU A 49 -7.71 -10.45 5.04
N LEU A 50 -6.62 -11.00 4.52
CA LEU A 50 -5.94 -10.46 3.35
C LEU A 50 -5.35 -11.56 2.48
N GLY A 51 -5.33 -11.33 1.17
CA GLY A 51 -4.70 -12.20 0.19
C GLY A 51 -3.84 -11.40 -0.76
N CYS A 52 -2.61 -11.86 -1.02
CA CYS A 52 -1.67 -11.17 -1.89
C CYS A 52 -1.23 -12.04 -3.06
N ALA A 53 -1.00 -11.40 -4.20
CA ALA A 53 -0.45 -12.02 -5.41
C ALA A 53 0.62 -11.13 -6.02
N ARG A 54 1.59 -11.76 -6.67
CA ARG A 54 2.67 -11.08 -7.39
C ARG A 54 2.91 -11.78 -8.73
N ARG A 55 3.09 -11.00 -9.80
CA ARG A 55 3.49 -11.50 -11.12
C ARG A 55 4.43 -10.52 -11.82
N THR A 56 5.50 -11.06 -12.41
CA THR A 56 6.33 -10.31 -13.36
C THR A 56 5.65 -10.32 -14.73
N CYS A 57 5.58 -9.16 -15.37
CA CYS A 57 4.95 -8.97 -16.67
C CYS A 57 5.67 -9.80 -17.75
N ARG A 58 4.92 -10.34 -18.72
CA ARG A 58 5.52 -11.11 -19.82
C ARG A 58 6.31 -10.23 -20.81
N SER A 59 5.84 -9.01 -21.03
CA SER A 59 6.38 -8.10 -22.03
C SER A 59 7.24 -6.98 -21.43
N SER A 60 7.51 -6.99 -20.12
CA SER A 60 8.36 -6.01 -19.44
C SER A 60 9.00 -6.63 -18.19
N PRO A 61 10.13 -6.08 -17.68
CA PRO A 61 10.72 -6.53 -16.42
C PRO A 61 9.90 -6.10 -15.18
N ASP A 62 8.80 -5.39 -15.37
CA ASP A 62 7.98 -4.87 -14.28
C ASP A 62 7.30 -6.01 -13.53
N THR A 63 7.08 -5.78 -12.24
CA THR A 63 6.34 -6.72 -11.38
C THR A 63 5.14 -6.01 -10.80
N VAL A 64 3.97 -6.62 -10.99
CA VAL A 64 2.73 -6.19 -10.38
C VAL A 64 2.52 -7.02 -9.12
N ALA A 65 2.24 -6.34 -8.02
CA ALA A 65 1.86 -6.94 -6.77
C ALA A 65 0.54 -6.31 -6.30
N VAL A 66 -0.36 -7.17 -5.82
CA VAL A 66 -1.70 -6.78 -5.36
C VAL A 66 -1.95 -7.48 -4.04
N CYS A 67 -2.53 -6.76 -3.10
CA CYS A 67 -3.15 -7.35 -1.91
C CYS A 67 -4.62 -6.91 -1.86
N SER A 68 -5.51 -7.84 -1.56
CA SER A 68 -6.92 -7.61 -1.31
C SER A 68 -7.19 -7.79 0.18
N TYR A 69 -8.06 -6.96 0.75
CA TYR A 69 -8.41 -6.96 2.17
C TYR A 69 -9.91 -7.24 2.31
N PHE A 70 -10.31 -7.99 3.35
CA PHE A 70 -11.72 -8.30 3.62
C PHE A 70 -12.00 -8.30 5.13
N PRO A 71 -13.15 -7.76 5.63
CA PRO A 71 -14.08 -6.87 4.92
C PRO A 71 -13.37 -5.66 4.31
N ASP A 72 -14.00 -5.06 3.30
CA ASP A 72 -13.38 -3.98 2.54
C ASP A 72 -13.00 -2.78 3.43
N CYS A 73 -11.92 -2.11 3.04
CA CYS A 73 -11.41 -0.93 3.72
C CYS A 73 -11.65 0.31 2.87
N ASP A 74 -12.38 1.30 3.40
CA ASP A 74 -12.46 2.61 2.77
C ASP A 74 -11.17 3.39 3.06
N TYR A 75 -10.35 3.61 2.04
CA TYR A 75 -9.11 4.39 2.17
C TYR A 75 -9.37 5.88 2.42
N ASN A 76 -10.61 6.37 2.35
CA ASN A 76 -10.98 7.73 2.76
C ASN A 76 -11.13 7.84 4.29
N ASP A 77 -11.52 6.76 4.97
CA ASP A 77 -11.69 6.74 6.43
C ASP A 77 -10.36 6.64 7.18
N ARG A 78 -10.38 6.90 8.50
CA ARG A 78 -9.20 6.68 9.33
C ARG A 78 -8.94 5.17 9.42
N PRO A 79 -7.69 4.72 9.24
CA PRO A 79 -7.41 3.29 9.17
C PRO A 79 -7.55 2.58 10.52
N TYR A 80 -7.49 3.31 11.64
CA TYR A 80 -7.63 2.82 13.01
C TYR A 80 -8.12 3.93 13.95
#